data_AF-A0A524CRF6-F1
#
_entry.id   AF-A0A524CRF6-F1
#
_cell.length_a   1.000
_cell.length_b   1.000
_cell.length_c   1.000
_cell.angle_alpha   90.00
_cell.angle_beta   90.00
_cell.angle_gamma   90.00
#
_symmetry.space_group_name_H-M   'P 1'
#
loop_
_entity.id
_entity.type
_entity.pdbx_description
1 polymer ?
#
loop_
_entity_poly.entity_id
_entity_poly.type
_entity_poly.pdbx_seq_one_letter_code
_entity_poly.pdbx_strand_id
1 'polypeptide(L)' 'MLQAIEASYFGISILFLFLGIFSMAWLVIHIEHGRHISRFRVASSIVLGAVLIGFGIHFLLLSNGV' A
#
# COMPACT_ATOMS: atom_id res chain seq x y z
N MET A 1 19.34 -14.69 -14.17
CA MET A 1 18.80 -13.31 -14.27
C MET A 1 17.31 -13.27 -13.95
N LEU A 2 16.49 -14.12 -14.58
CA LEU A 2 15.04 -14.21 -14.32
C LEU A 2 14.69 -14.49 -12.84
N GLN A 3 15.34 -15.48 -12.23
CA GLN A 3 15.11 -15.86 -10.82
C GLN A 3 15.43 -14.73 -9.82
N ALA A 4 16.39 -13.85 -10.13
CA ALA A 4 16.70 -12.71 -9.27
C ALA A 4 15.63 -11.61 -9.38
N ILE A 5 15.02 -11.46 -10.56
CA ILE A 5 13.91 -10.53 -10.80
C ILE A 5 12.65 -11.05 -10.08
N GLU A 6 12.36 -12.34 -10.19
CA GLU A 6 11.23 -12.98 -9.49
C GLU A 6 11.36 -12.86 -7.96
N ALA A 7 12.57 -13.09 -7.42
CA ALA A 7 12.85 -12.90 -6.01
C ALA A 7 12.69 -11.44 -5.56
N SER A 8 12.94 -10.47 -6.44
CA SER A 8 12.77 -9.04 -6.13
C SER A 8 11.30 -8.63 -5.99
N TYR A 9 10.37 -9.28 -6.71
CA TYR A 9 8.94 -8.98 -6.62
C TYR A 9 8.38 -9.26 -5.23
N PHE A 10 8.86 -10.31 -4.56
CA PHE A 10 8.44 -10.60 -3.19
C PHE A 10 8.85 -9.47 -2.23
N GLY A 11 10.11 -9.00 -2.29
CA GLY A 11 10.56 -7.88 -1.48
C GLY A 11 9.80 -6.58 -1.75
N ILE A 12 9.54 -6.28 -3.03
CA ILE A 12 8.76 -5.11 -3.45
C ILE A 12 7.31 -5.22 -2.96
N SER A 13 6.71 -6.41 -3.01
CA SER A 13 5.34 -6.64 -2.52
C SER A 13 5.20 -6.32 -1.03
N ILE A 14 6.15 -6.78 -0.21
CA ILE A 14 6.16 -6.52 1.23
C ILE A 14 6.25 -5.02 1.50
N LEU A 15 7.15 -4.31 0.80
CA LEU A 15 7.28 -2.87 0.93
C LEU A 15 5.97 -2.14 0.60
N PHE A 16 5.34 -2.48 -0.52
CA PHE A 16 4.09 -1.85 -0.95
C PHE A 16 2.92 -2.15 0.01
N LEU A 17 2.79 -3.41 0.48
CA LEU A 17 1.77 -3.78 1.46
C LEU A 17 1.97 -3.04 2.78
N PHE A 18 3.21 -2.96 3.28
CA PHE A 18 3.53 -2.21 4.49
C PHE A 18 3.15 -0.73 4.36
N LEU A 19 3.58 -0.07 3.28
CA LEU A 19 3.25 1.33 3.02
C LEU A 19 1.74 1.54 2.83
N GLY A 20 1.04 0.60 2.19
CA GLY A 20 -0.40 0.63 1.99
C GLY A 20 -1.17 0.54 3.31
N ILE A 21 -0.81 -0.40 4.17
CA ILE A 21 -1.37 -0.53 5.52
C ILE A 21 -1.08 0.74 6.33
N PHE A 22 0.15 1.27 6.26
CA PHE A 22 0.52 2.50 6.94
C PHE A 22 -0.32 3.70 6.46
N SER A 23 -0.56 3.83 5.15
CA SER A 23 -1.44 4.87 4.60
C SER A 23 -2.88 4.73 5.09
N MET A 24 -3.39 3.51 5.26
CA MET A 24 -4.72 3.27 5.83
C MET A 24 -4.77 3.51 7.35
N ALA A 25 -3.72 3.20 8.09
CA ALA A 25 -3.62 3.59 9.51
C ALA A 25 -3.62 5.12 9.67
N TRP A 26 -2.92 5.83 8.76
CA TRP A 26 -2.91 7.28 8.72
C TRP A 26 -4.30 7.89 8.46
N LEU A 27 -5.13 7.23 7.64
CA LEU A 27 -6.54 7.60 7.45
C LEU A 27 -7.32 7.56 8.77
N VAL A 28 -7.18 6.49 9.56
CA VAL A 28 -7.83 6.33 10.86
C VAL A 28 -7.45 7.49 11.79
N ILE A 29 -6.18 7.86 11.82
CA ILE A 29 -5.70 9.00 12.62
C ILE A 29 -6.38 10.31 12.21
N HIS A 30 -6.51 10.60 10.91
CA HIS A 30 -7.17 11.84 10.45
C HIS A 30 -8.67 11.87 10.72
N ILE A 31 -9.32 10.71 10.71
CA ILE A 31 -10.77 10.60 10.96
C ILE A 31 -11.05 10.70 12.46
N GLU A 32 -10.31 9.98 13.30
CA GLU A 32 -10.61 9.87 14.74
C GLU A 32 -10.01 11.00 15.58
N HIS A 33 -8.79 11.45 15.25
CA HIS A 33 -8.06 12.45 16.05
C HIS A 33 -8.08 13.85 15.42
N GLY A 34 -8.71 14.01 14.25
CA GLY A 34 -8.76 15.27 13.52
C GLY A 34 -9.82 16.24 14.06
N ARG A 35 -9.41 17.28 14.79
CA ARG A 35 -10.31 18.39 15.21
C ARG A 35 -11.00 19.09 14.03
N HIS A 36 -10.38 19.05 12.85
CA HIS A 36 -10.97 19.45 11.56
C HIS A 36 -10.60 18.41 10.50
N ILE A 37 -11.56 17.59 10.09
CA ILE A 37 -11.38 16.58 9.06
C ILE A 37 -11.15 17.28 7.72
N SER A 38 -9.92 17.20 7.20
CA SER A 38 -9.62 17.63 5.83
C SER A 38 -10.04 16.54 4.86
N ARG A 39 -11.12 16.79 4.11
CA ARG A 39 -11.62 15.87 3.06
C ARG A 39 -10.52 15.49 2.07
N PHE A 40 -9.64 16.43 1.74
CA PHE A 40 -8.50 16.18 0.85
C PHE A 40 -7.52 15.16 1.45
N ARG A 41 -7.15 15.28 2.73
CA ARG A 41 -6.25 14.34 3.40
C ARG A 41 -6.85 12.93 3.45
N VAL A 42 -8.11 12.84 3.85
CA VAL A 42 -8.87 11.58 3.88
C VAL A 42 -8.90 10.93 2.50
N ALA A 43 -9.30 11.67 1.46
CA ALA A 43 -9.32 11.15 0.10
C ALA A 43 -7.94 10.71 -0.39
N SER A 44 -6.89 11.51 -0.12
CA SER A 44 -5.51 11.15 -0.52
C SER A 44 -5.01 9.89 0.17
N SER A 45 -5.33 9.68 1.45
CA SER A 45 -4.93 8.47 2.19
C SER A 45 -5.65 7.22 1.70
N ILE A 46 -6.94 7.33 1.35
CA ILE A 46 -7.71 6.24 0.73
C ILE A 46 -7.13 5.88 -0.63
N VAL A 47 -6.95 6.87 -1.51
CA VAL A 47 -6.43 6.65 -2.87
C VAL A 47 -5.03 6.06 -2.81
N LEU A 48 -4.13 6.65 -2.01
CA LEU A 48 -2.77 6.17 -1.86
C LEU A 48 -2.74 4.75 -1.28
N GLY A 49 -3.52 4.47 -0.24
CA GLY A 49 -3.62 3.15 0.35
C GLY A 49 -4.14 2.10 -0.63
N ALA A 50 -5.18 2.40 -1.39
CA ALA A 50 -5.75 1.49 -2.39
C ALA A 50 -4.74 1.17 -3.50
N VAL A 51 -4.01 2.18 -4.00
CA VAL A 51 -2.96 1.99 -5.00
C VAL A 51 -1.82 1.13 -4.45
N LEU A 52 -1.32 1.44 -3.26
CA LEU A 52 -0.20 0.71 -2.65
C LEU A 52 -0.57 -0.74 -2.33
N ILE A 53 -1.75 -0.99 -1.77
CA ILE A 53 -2.24 -2.34 -1.49
C ILE A 53 -2.46 -3.10 -2.80
N GLY A 54 -3.10 -2.47 -3.80
CA GLY A 54 -3.33 -3.08 -5.12
C GLY A 54 -2.04 -3.53 -5.79
N PHE A 55 -1.03 -2.65 -5.86
CA PHE A 55 0.28 -3.00 -6.39
C PHE A 55 1.03 -4.01 -5.51
N GLY A 56 0.91 -3.91 -4.18
CA GLY A 56 1.48 -4.89 -3.25
C GLY A 56 0.96 -6.30 -3.50
N ILE A 57 -0.36 -6.45 -3.63
CA ILE A 57 -1.00 -7.73 -3.99
C ILE A 57 -0.56 -8.16 -5.39
N HIS A 58 -0.53 -7.25 -6.36
CA HIS A 58 -0.10 -7.57 -7.72
C HIS A 58 1.34 -8.12 -7.77
N PHE A 59 2.30 -7.48 -7.11
CA PHE A 59 3.67 -7.98 -7.03
C PHE A 59 3.80 -9.28 -6.24
N LEU A 60 2.94 -9.48 -5.23
CA LEU A 60 2.89 -10.75 -4.50
C LEU A 60 2.44 -11.89 -5.43
N LEU A 61 1.42 -11.68 -6.25
CA LEU A 61 0.96 -12.66 -7.24
C LEU A 61 2.05 -12.98 -8.26
N LEU A 62 2.70 -11.95 -8.81
CA LEU A 62 3.84 -12.12 -9.72
C LEU A 62 4.98 -12.92 -9.08
N SER A 63 5.26 -12.72 -7.79
CA SER A 63 6.28 -13.49 -7.07
C SER A 63 5.94 -14.97 -6.91
N ASN A 64 4.65 -15.35 -7.01
CA ASN A 64 4.17 -16.73 -6.97
C ASN A 64 3.96 -17.31 -8.38
N GLY A 65 4.32 -16.58 -9.44
CA GLY A 65 4.16 -17.02 -10.82
C GLY A 65 2.73 -16.95 -11.37
N VAL A 66 1.88 -16.10 -10.76
CA VAL A 66 0.50 -15.79 -11.20
C VAL A 66 0.47 -14.45 -11.90
#